data_AF-A0A2P6RKB2-F1
#
_entry.id   AF-A0A2P6RKB2-F1
#
_cell.length_a   1.000
_cell.length_b   1.000
_cell.length_c   1.000
_cell.angle_alpha   90.00
_cell.angle_beta   90.00
_cell.angle_gamma   90.00
#
_symmetry.space_group_name_H-M   'P 1'
#
loop_
_entity.id
_entity.type
_entity.pdbx_description
1 polymer ?
#
loop_
_entity_poly.entity_id
_entity_poly.type
_entity_poly.pdbx_seq_one_letter_code
_entity_poly.pdbx_strand_id
1 'polypeptide(L)'
;MVVRLRLARFGCKNRPFYRVMAADSRSPRDGKHLEVLGYYNPLPGQDGGKRMGLNFDRVKYWLSVGAQPSDPVQRLLFRAGLLPPTPMMAMARKGGPRDTRPVDPMTGRILTPEKPASADEAKDAENAEEKEAESAEVNDGRLQETIFHIGLQDKQHGIGQL
;
A
#
# COMPACT_ATOMS: atom_id res chain seq x y z
N MET A 1 32.62 26.13 -1.20
CA MET A 1 31.62 25.79 -2.24
C MET A 1 31.28 24.32 -2.07
N VAL A 2 30.00 23.94 -2.14
CA VAL A 2 29.57 22.53 -2.01
C VAL A 2 28.71 22.18 -3.21
N VAL A 3 29.05 21.09 -3.89
CA VAL A 3 28.22 20.55 -4.97
C VAL A 3 27.05 19.81 -4.34
N ARG A 4 25.83 20.16 -4.78
CA ARG A 4 24.61 19.50 -4.34
C ARG A 4 23.92 18.81 -5.51
N LEU A 5 23.47 17.59 -5.26
CA LEU A 5 22.52 16.93 -6.16
C LEU A 5 21.12 17.42 -5.80
N ARG A 6 20.49 18.16 -6.71
CA ARG A 6 19.21 18.83 -6.46
C ARG A 6 18.24 18.67 -7.62
N LEU A 7 16.97 18.93 -7.36
CA LEU A 7 15.92 18.98 -8.36
C LEU A 7 15.76 20.41 -8.87
N ALA A 8 15.92 20.59 -10.18
CA ALA A 8 15.51 21.80 -10.85
C ALA A 8 14.10 21.61 -11.42
N ARG A 9 13.26 22.64 -11.31
CA ARG A 9 11.86 22.57 -11.75
C ARG A 9 11.76 23.07 -13.19
N PHE A 10 11.23 22.21 -14.03
CA PHE A 10 10.90 22.47 -15.42
C PHE A 10 9.40 22.21 -15.64
N GLY A 11 8.91 22.57 -16.82
CA GLY A 11 7.52 22.36 -17.21
C GLY A 11 6.60 23.54 -16.90
N CYS A 12 5.32 23.34 -17.16
CA CYS A 12 4.30 24.39 -17.12
C CYS A 12 3.66 24.51 -15.73
N LYS A 13 2.85 25.56 -15.55
CA LYS A 13 1.96 25.68 -14.39
C LYS A 13 1.08 24.43 -14.29
N ASN A 14 0.93 23.88 -13.08
CA ASN A 14 0.15 22.67 -12.77
C ASN A 14 0.63 21.37 -13.45
N ARG A 15 1.73 21.38 -14.20
CA ARG A 15 2.38 20.18 -14.77
C ARG A 15 3.89 20.22 -14.52
N PRO A 16 4.33 19.93 -13.28
CA PRO A 16 5.75 20.00 -12.93
C PRO A 16 6.52 18.81 -13.53
N PHE A 17 7.71 19.12 -14.05
CA PHE A 17 8.73 18.15 -14.47
C PHE A 17 10.03 18.48 -13.76
N TYR A 18 10.73 17.50 -13.20
CA TYR A 18 11.98 17.75 -12.49
C TYR A 18 13.16 17.14 -13.20
N ARG A 19 14.28 17.87 -13.23
CA ARG A 19 15.57 17.33 -13.65
C ARG A 19 16.47 17.18 -12.44
N VAL A 20 17.17 16.05 -12.34
CA VAL A 20 18.18 15.82 -11.33
C VAL A 20 19.49 16.41 -11.84
N MET A 21 20.02 17.40 -11.13
CA MET A 21 21.22 18.14 -11.56
C MET A 21 22.27 18.16 -10.46
N ALA A 22 23.53 18.08 -10.86
CA ALA A 22 24.68 18.45 -10.03
C ALA A 22 24.95 19.94 -10.23
N ALA A 23 24.89 20.72 -9.15
CA ALA A 23 25.12 22.16 -9.20
C ALA A 23 25.75 22.67 -7.90
N ASP A 24 26.39 23.84 -7.94
CA ASP A 24 26.83 24.50 -6.71
C ASP A 24 25.61 24.89 -5.86
N SER A 25 25.69 24.67 -4.56
CA SER A 25 24.79 25.18 -3.53
C SER A 25 24.34 26.63 -3.72
N ARG A 26 25.23 27.53 -4.17
CA ARG A 26 24.97 28.98 -4.29
C ARG A 26 24.27 29.37 -5.58
N SER A 27 24.25 28.51 -6.61
CA SER A 27 23.61 28.86 -7.88
C SER A 27 22.08 28.82 -7.75
N PRO A 28 21.34 29.67 -8.48
CA PRO A 28 19.88 29.67 -8.40
C PRO A 28 19.29 28.33 -8.87
N ARG A 29 18.10 27.96 -8.37
CA ARG A 29 17.49 26.63 -8.55
C ARG A 29 17.58 26.10 -9.99
N ASP A 30 17.13 26.93 -10.94
CA ASP A 30 17.00 26.57 -12.35
C ASP A 30 18.12 27.21 -13.23
N GLY A 31 19.21 27.68 -12.61
CA GLY A 31 20.31 28.34 -13.33
C GLY A 31 21.45 27.41 -13.74
N LYS A 32 22.68 27.94 -13.67
CA LYS A 32 23.89 27.21 -14.07
C LYS A 32 24.08 25.95 -13.21
N HIS A 33 24.18 24.83 -13.90
CA HIS A 33 24.48 23.50 -13.37
C HIS A 33 25.76 22.98 -14.01
N LEU A 34 26.37 21.98 -13.39
CA LEU A 34 27.56 21.29 -13.87
C LEU A 34 27.17 20.19 -14.86
N GLU A 35 26.21 19.36 -14.46
CA GLU A 35 25.77 18.20 -15.24
C GLU A 35 24.30 17.85 -14.93
N VAL A 36 23.58 17.37 -15.95
CA VAL A 36 22.23 16.80 -15.80
C VAL A 36 22.36 15.28 -15.67
N LEU A 37 21.96 14.74 -14.52
CA LEU A 37 22.11 13.32 -14.19
C LEU A 37 20.87 12.49 -14.55
N GLY A 38 19.72 13.15 -14.69
CA GLY A 38 18.48 12.45 -14.98
C GLY A 38 17.24 13.31 -14.84
N TYR A 39 16.09 12.65 -14.74
CA TYR A 39 14.79 13.29 -14.63
C TYR A 39 13.85 12.54 -13.68
N TYR A 40 12.85 13.26 -13.20
CA TYR A 40 11.78 12.76 -12.37
C TYR A 40 10.46 13.42 -12.75
N ASN A 41 9.49 12.60 -13.12
CA ASN A 41 8.12 13.02 -13.34
C ASN A 41 7.24 12.57 -12.17
N PRO A 42 6.71 13.50 -11.35
CA PRO A 42 5.85 13.18 -10.22
C PRO A 42 4.43 12.79 -10.66
N LEU A 43 4.02 13.18 -11.88
CA LEU A 43 2.71 12.86 -12.40
C LEU A 43 2.70 11.40 -12.85
N PRO A 44 1.68 10.62 -12.45
CA PRO A 44 1.53 9.24 -12.90
C PRO A 44 1.29 9.22 -14.42
N GLY A 45 1.92 8.26 -15.10
CA GLY A 45 1.57 7.93 -16.47
C GLY A 45 0.24 7.16 -16.56
N GLN A 46 -0.10 6.68 -17.76
CA GLN A 46 -1.26 5.80 -17.96
C GLN A 46 -1.15 4.52 -17.10
N ASP A 47 0.07 4.03 -16.88
CA ASP A 47 0.36 2.84 -16.06
C ASP A 47 0.24 3.09 -14.54
N GLY A 48 -0.13 4.31 -14.10
CA GLY A 48 -0.20 4.70 -12.68
C GLY A 48 1.16 4.92 -12.00
N GLY A 49 2.26 4.54 -12.64
CA GLY A 49 3.62 4.68 -12.12
C GLY A 49 4.21 6.09 -12.29
N LYS A 50 4.98 6.54 -11.28
CA LYS A 50 5.83 7.74 -11.39
C LYS A 50 7.10 7.39 -12.15
N ARG A 51 7.41 8.14 -13.20
CA ARG A 51 8.54 7.86 -14.08
C ARG A 51 9.80 8.60 -13.63
N MET A 52 10.91 7.90 -13.53
CA MET A 52 12.23 8.49 -13.30
C MET A 52 13.28 7.75 -14.11
N GLY A 53 14.28 8.49 -14.60
CA GLY A 53 15.45 7.95 -15.26
C GLY A 53 16.69 8.62 -14.71
N LEU A 54 17.69 7.83 -14.29
CA LEU A 54 18.96 8.31 -13.76
C LEU A 54 20.12 7.66 -14.49
N ASN A 55 21.16 8.43 -14.75
CA ASN A 55 22.45 7.91 -15.15
C ASN A 55 23.21 7.45 -13.89
N PHE A 56 23.19 6.14 -13.64
CA PHE A 56 23.76 5.54 -12.43
C PHE A 56 25.25 5.80 -12.29
N ASP A 57 26.01 5.74 -13.38
CA ASP A 57 27.48 5.88 -13.35
C ASP A 57 27.89 7.28 -12.94
N ARG A 58 27.23 8.29 -13.51
CA ARG A 58 27.49 9.69 -13.19
C ARG A 58 27.05 10.04 -11.78
N VAL A 59 25.91 9.52 -11.32
CA VAL A 59 25.45 9.72 -9.94
C VAL A 59 26.46 9.14 -8.95
N LYS A 60 26.95 7.91 -9.18
CA LYS A 60 27.97 7.28 -8.32
C LYS A 60 29.25 8.12 -8.26
N TYR A 61 29.72 8.62 -9.41
CA TYR A 61 30.88 9.51 -9.47
C TYR A 61 30.68 10.78 -8.63
N TRP A 62 29.54 11.46 -8.76
CA TRP A 62 29.30 12.67 -7.97
C TRP A 62 29.20 12.39 -6.47
N LEU A 63 28.60 11.26 -6.09
CA LEU A 63 28.58 10.82 -4.70
C LEU A 63 30.00 10.51 -4.18
N SER A 64 30.87 9.88 -4.98
CA SER A 64 32.26 9.60 -4.58
C SER A 64 33.12 10.86 -4.43
N VAL A 65 32.83 11.89 -5.22
CA VAL A 65 33.48 13.22 -5.10
C VAL A 65 32.97 14.00 -3.87
N GLY A 66 31.94 13.50 -3.18
CA GLY A 66 31.38 14.11 -1.97
C GLY A 66 30.23 15.08 -2.24
N ALA A 67 29.55 14.98 -3.39
CA ALA A 67 28.35 15.76 -3.65
C ALA A 67 27.25 15.40 -2.64
N GLN A 68 26.61 16.42 -2.06
CA GLN A 68 25.58 16.25 -1.05
C GLN A 68 24.17 16.22 -1.68
N PRO A 69 23.45 15.08 -1.68
CA PRO A 69 22.09 15.03 -2.20
C PRO A 69 21.09 15.72 -1.28
N SER A 70 20.11 16.42 -1.85
CA SER A 70 18.98 16.98 -1.09
C SER A 70 17.97 15.89 -0.68
N ASP A 71 17.14 16.16 0.33
CA ASP A 71 16.14 15.19 0.84
C ASP A 71 15.25 14.53 -0.23
N PRO A 72 14.66 15.25 -1.20
CA PRO A 72 13.88 14.59 -2.24
C PRO A 72 14.75 13.74 -3.17
N VAL A 73 15.99 14.16 -3.44
CA VAL A 73 16.93 13.37 -4.27
C VAL A 73 17.36 12.12 -3.52
N GLN A 74 17.60 12.19 -2.20
CA GLN A 74 17.89 11.01 -1.39
C GLN A 74 16.74 9.99 -1.46
N ARG A 75 15.48 10.43 -1.43
CA ARG A 75 14.32 9.53 -1.59
C ARG A 75 14.30 8.85 -2.97
N LEU A 76 14.66 9.58 -4.03
CA LEU A 76 14.76 9.03 -5.38
C LEU A 76 15.92 8.03 -5.50
N LEU A 77 17.09 8.35 -4.94
CA LEU A 77 18.26 7.48 -4.92
C LEU A 77 18.03 6.21 -4.10
N PHE A 78 17.32 6.33 -2.98
CA PHE A 78 16.86 5.18 -2.19
C PHE A 78 15.92 4.30 -3.00
N ARG A 79 14.93 4.87 -3.70
CA ARG A 79 14.02 4.11 -4.57
C ARG A 79 14.75 3.42 -5.71
N ALA A 80 15.86 4.01 -6.18
CA ALA A 80 16.74 3.45 -7.20
C ALA A 80 17.78 2.44 -6.64
N GLY A 81 17.82 2.21 -5.32
CA GLY A 81 18.73 1.25 -4.69
C GLY A 81 20.18 1.71 -4.53
N LEU A 82 20.48 3.01 -4.68
CA LEU A 82 21.84 3.55 -4.59
C LEU A 82 22.25 3.97 -3.17
N LEU A 83 21.29 4.39 -2.35
CA LEU A 83 21.54 4.90 -1.00
C LEU A 83 20.65 4.18 0.02
N PRO A 84 21.08 4.08 1.30
CA PRO A 84 20.24 3.59 2.38
C PRO A 84 19.01 4.50 2.60
N PRO A 85 17.97 4.00 3.28
CA PRO A 85 16.80 4.82 3.62
C PRO A 85 17.22 5.98 4.52
N THR A 86 16.62 7.15 4.27
CA THR A 86 16.80 8.31 5.15
C THR A 86 16.24 7.98 6.54
N PRO A 87 16.79 8.54 7.64
CA PRO A 87 16.35 8.21 9.00
C PRO A 87 14.85 8.43 9.20
N MET A 88 14.28 9.50 8.60
CA MET A 88 12.85 9.76 8.62
C MET A 88 12.03 8.64 7.92
N MET A 89 12.52 8.11 6.80
CA MET A 89 11.85 7.01 6.09
C MET A 89 11.96 5.69 6.85
N ALA A 90 13.11 5.45 7.50
CA ALA A 90 13.33 4.28 8.34
C ALA A 90 12.41 4.29 9.58
N MET A 91 12.24 5.46 10.21
CA MET A 91 11.39 5.64 11.39
C MET A 91 9.89 5.61 11.09
N ALA A 92 9.47 5.99 9.88
CA ALA A 92 8.05 6.01 9.50
C ALA A 92 7.34 4.66 9.61
N ARG A 93 8.08 3.54 9.58
CA ARG A 93 7.53 2.18 9.72
C ARG A 93 7.57 1.65 11.15
N LYS A 94 8.22 2.36 12.08
CA LYS A 94 8.44 1.88 13.46
C LYS A 94 7.28 2.22 14.40
N GLY A 95 6.33 3.04 13.96
CA GLY A 95 5.02 3.13 14.62
C GLY A 95 4.16 1.98 14.12
N GLY A 96 3.83 1.03 15.00
CA GLY A 96 2.77 0.04 14.73
C GLY A 96 1.41 0.71 14.49
N PRO A 97 0.32 -0.05 14.40
CA PRO A 97 -1.03 0.51 14.34
C PRO A 97 -1.18 1.54 15.48
N ARG A 98 -1.45 2.80 15.14
CA ARG A 98 -1.77 3.80 16.15
C ARG A 98 -3.09 3.36 16.76
N ASP A 99 -3.11 3.20 18.07
CA ASP A 99 -4.35 2.94 18.79
C ASP A 99 -5.25 4.17 18.63
N THR A 100 -6.28 4.08 17.79
CA THR A 100 -7.23 5.17 17.54
C THR A 100 -8.42 5.16 18.50
N ARG A 101 -8.38 4.31 19.53
CA ARG A 101 -9.46 4.26 20.53
C ARG A 101 -9.58 5.63 21.22
N PRO A 102 -10.81 6.17 21.39
CA PRO A 102 -11.02 7.39 22.15
C PRO A 102 -10.44 7.25 23.56
N VAL A 103 -9.57 8.18 23.91
CA VAL A 103 -8.99 8.30 25.25
C VAL A 103 -9.63 9.48 25.95
N ASP A 104 -9.94 9.31 27.23
CA ASP A 104 -10.43 10.42 28.06
C ASP A 104 -9.32 11.47 28.23
N PRO A 105 -9.57 12.77 27.92
CA PRO A 105 -8.56 13.83 27.99
C PRO A 105 -8.01 14.09 29.40
N MET A 106 -8.73 13.72 30.47
CA MET A 106 -8.26 13.95 31.84
C MET A 106 -7.58 12.72 32.46
N THR A 107 -8.04 11.52 32.12
CA THR A 107 -7.63 10.27 32.79
C THR A 107 -6.69 9.43 31.95
N GLY A 108 -6.55 9.72 30.65
CA GLY A 108 -5.73 8.94 29.71
C GLY A 108 -6.15 7.47 29.58
N ARG A 109 -7.30 7.10 30.15
CA ARG A 109 -7.86 5.74 30.08
C ARG A 109 -8.57 5.57 28.76
N ILE A 110 -8.43 4.37 28.21
CA ILE A 110 -9.10 3.96 26.99
C ILE A 110 -10.57 3.78 27.33
N LEU A 111 -11.45 4.51 26.62
CA LEU A 111 -12.89 4.33 26.75
C LEU A 111 -13.25 3.01 26.05
N THR A 112 -13.17 1.91 26.78
CA THR A 112 -13.84 0.67 26.34
C THR A 112 -15.33 0.95 26.35
N PRO A 113 -16.07 0.70 25.25
CA PRO A 113 -17.53 0.67 25.35
C PRO A 113 -17.86 -0.44 26.35
N GLU A 114 -18.26 -0.07 27.55
CA GLU A 114 -18.81 -1.02 28.50
C GLU A 114 -19.99 -1.67 27.81
N LYS A 115 -19.87 -2.99 27.60
CA LYS A 115 -21.01 -3.83 27.29
C LYS A 115 -22.03 -3.58 28.42
N PRO A 116 -23.24 -3.07 28.13
CA PRO A 116 -24.21 -2.84 29.19
C PRO A 116 -24.61 -4.19 29.77
N ALA A 117 -24.10 -4.49 30.96
CA ALA A 117 -24.72 -5.42 31.88
C ALA A 117 -25.82 -4.63 32.63
N SER A 118 -26.99 -5.25 32.76
CA SER A 118 -28.23 -4.75 33.39
C SER A 118 -29.14 -3.87 32.51
N ALA A 119 -30.03 -4.53 31.75
CA ALA A 119 -31.42 -4.08 31.48
C ALA A 119 -32.24 -5.02 30.58
N ASP A 120 -31.66 -6.08 29.97
CA ASP A 120 -32.39 -7.01 29.09
C ASP A 120 -32.37 -8.47 29.60
N GLU A 121 -32.82 -8.69 30.84
CA GLU A 121 -33.24 -10.01 31.33
C GLU A 121 -34.71 -9.93 31.75
N ALA A 122 -35.61 -9.66 30.80
CA ALA A 122 -37.05 -9.72 31.04
C ALA A 122 -37.92 -9.89 29.78
N LYS A 123 -37.38 -10.28 28.62
CA LYS A 123 -38.16 -10.42 27.38
C LYS A 123 -37.73 -11.55 26.42
N ASP A 124 -37.09 -12.60 26.92
CA ASP A 124 -36.73 -13.78 26.09
C ASP A 124 -37.28 -15.11 26.66
N ALA A 125 -38.38 -15.06 27.42
CA ALA A 125 -39.04 -16.25 27.98
C ALA A 125 -40.39 -16.60 27.32
N GLU A 126 -40.87 -15.85 26.33
CA GLU A 126 -42.20 -16.07 25.72
C GLU A 126 -42.14 -16.25 24.18
N ASN A 127 -40.96 -16.48 23.60
CA ASN A 127 -40.82 -16.74 22.17
C ASN A 127 -39.86 -17.91 21.85
N ALA A 128 -39.76 -18.85 22.79
CA ALA A 128 -38.98 -20.08 22.67
C ALA A 128 -39.84 -21.34 22.46
N GLU A 129 -41.17 -21.27 22.62
CA GLU A 129 -42.06 -22.44 22.45
C GLU A 129 -42.67 -22.59 21.05
N GLU A 130 -42.55 -21.60 20.15
CA GLU A 130 -43.12 -21.70 18.79
C GLU A 130 -42.09 -22.08 17.70
N LYS A 131 -40.80 -22.30 18.03
CA LYS A 131 -39.76 -22.66 17.03
C LYS A 131 -39.31 -24.12 17.02
N GLU A 132 -39.78 -24.96 17.94
CA GLU A 132 -39.50 -26.40 17.91
C GLU A 132 -40.48 -27.21 17.04
N ALA A 133 -41.57 -26.61 16.56
CA ALA A 133 -42.53 -27.29 15.68
C ALA A 133 -42.19 -27.22 14.16
N GLU A 134 -41.30 -26.32 13.72
CA GLU A 134 -41.01 -26.12 12.27
C GLU A 134 -39.66 -26.71 11.81
N SER A 135 -38.87 -27.30 12.71
CA SER A 135 -37.55 -27.87 12.37
C SER A 135 -37.57 -29.39 12.11
N ALA A 136 -38.73 -30.05 12.20
CA ALA A 136 -38.88 -31.49 11.96
C ALA A 136 -39.29 -31.88 10.53
N GLU A 137 -39.75 -30.95 9.67
CA GLU A 137 -40.31 -31.30 8.34
C GLU A 137 -39.39 -31.05 7.14
N VAL A 138 -38.19 -30.47 7.30
CA VAL A 138 -37.36 -30.06 6.14
C VAL A 138 -36.20 -31.03 5.83
N ASN A 139 -36.02 -32.09 6.62
CA ASN A 139 -34.85 -33.00 6.50
C ASN A 139 -35.13 -34.36 5.84
N ASP A 140 -36.13 -34.46 4.95
CA ASP A 140 -36.41 -35.68 4.15
C ASP A 140 -36.31 -35.45 2.62
N GLY A 141 -35.90 -34.26 2.18
CA GLY A 141 -35.84 -33.91 0.74
C GLY A 141 -34.46 -34.03 0.08
N ARG A 142 -33.37 -34.17 0.84
CA ARG A 142 -32.00 -33.94 0.32
C ARG A 142 -31.22 -35.20 -0.04
N LEU A 143 -31.82 -36.38 0.10
CA LEU A 143 -31.19 -37.68 -0.18
C LEU A 143 -31.66 -38.34 -1.49
N GLN A 144 -32.29 -37.60 -2.40
CA GLN A 144 -32.71 -38.14 -3.71
C GLN A 144 -31.98 -37.53 -4.93
N GLU A 145 -31.23 -36.43 -4.78
CA GLU A 145 -30.53 -35.83 -5.92
C GLU A 145 -29.05 -36.21 -6.04
N THR A 146 -28.44 -36.78 -5.00
CA THR A 146 -27.00 -37.15 -5.02
C THR A 146 -26.75 -38.56 -5.59
N ILE A 147 -27.77 -39.41 -5.67
CA ILE A 147 -27.66 -40.79 -6.19
C ILE A 147 -27.88 -40.84 -7.71
N PHE A 148 -28.49 -39.82 -8.33
CA PHE A 148 -28.75 -39.82 -9.79
C PHE A 148 -27.57 -39.32 -10.64
N HIS A 149 -26.59 -38.62 -10.04
CA HIS A 149 -25.48 -38.02 -10.80
C HIS A 149 -24.22 -38.91 -10.88
N ILE A 150 -24.06 -39.88 -9.97
CA ILE A 150 -22.90 -40.80 -9.99
C ILE A 150 -23.12 -41.99 -10.94
N GLY A 151 -24.37 -42.33 -11.27
CA GLY A 151 -24.71 -43.49 -12.12
C GLY A 151 -24.64 -43.27 -13.64
N LEU A 152 -24.30 -42.07 -14.12
CA LEU A 152 -24.38 -41.71 -15.55
C LEU A 152 -23.02 -41.43 -16.21
N GLN A 153 -21.90 -41.72 -15.55
CA GLN A 153 -20.56 -41.49 -16.10
C GLN A 153 -19.85 -42.76 -16.61
N ASP A 154 -20.29 -43.97 -16.24
CA ASP A 154 -19.59 -45.22 -16.55
C ASP A 154 -20.03 -45.94 -17.85
N LYS A 155 -20.79 -45.28 -18.73
CA LYS A 155 -21.32 -45.88 -19.98
C LYS A 155 -20.81 -45.25 -21.29
N GLN A 156 -19.59 -44.70 -21.29
CA GLN A 156 -18.97 -44.15 -22.52
C GLN A 156 -17.55 -44.70 -22.81
N HIS A 157 -17.03 -45.63 -22.02
CA HIS A 157 -15.75 -46.29 -22.30
C HIS A 157 -15.96 -47.76 -22.71
N GLY A 158 -16.18 -48.01 -24.00
CA GLY A 158 -15.95 -49.32 -24.60
C GLY A 158 -16.73 -49.62 -25.87
N ILE A 159 -16.00 -50.17 -26.87
CA ILE A 159 -16.41 -50.78 -28.15
C ILE A 159 -16.32 -49.83 -29.36
N GLY A 160 -15.52 -50.06 -30.41
CA GLY A 160 -14.62 -51.15 -30.82
C GLY A 160 -13.71 -50.65 -31.97
N GLN A 161 -12.45 -51.09 -32.09
CA GLN A 161 -11.98 -52.15 -33.00
C GLN A 161 -12.60 -52.15 -34.42
N LEU A 162 -11.92 -51.50 -35.37
CA LEU A 162 -11.24 -52.09 -36.55
C LEU A 162 -10.48 -51.00 -37.31
#